data_AF-A0A956R7B5-F1
#
_entry.id   AF-A0A956R7B5-F1
#
_cell.length_a   1.000
_cell.length_b   1.000
_cell.length_c   1.000
_cell.angle_alpha   90.00
_cell.angle_beta   90.00
_cell.angle_gamma   90.00
#
_symmetry.space_group_name_H-M   'P 1'
#
loop_
_entity.id
_entity.type
_entity.pdbx_description
1 polymer ?
#
loop_
_entity_poly.entity_id
_entity_poly.type
_entity_poly.pdbx_seq_one_letter_code
_entity_poly.pdbx_strand_id
1 'polypeptide(L)'
;MTAPTPARSSLDRSLALALSLSLALPTGLCVCPPTAQAAWAPAPEPAEDPAVDEARKLYDEGKARFDTFDYEGAVQLWTQAYAKLPEDAAGIRNSMVYNIATAQEKAFELDSDVQHLRQAQMLLESYIDNFKALYPRNPETKAEVDKAEDRIASLKERIADAEKGDTRPPPPVAGEIGWTSDVA
;
A
#
# COMPACT_ATOMS: atom_id res chain seq x y z
N MET A 1 -44.94 -9.75 -13.64
CA MET A 1 -45.08 -8.28 -13.56
C MET A 1 -45.10 -7.88 -12.10
N THR A 2 -43.97 -7.40 -11.57
CA THR A 2 -43.83 -6.30 -10.59
C THR A 2 -42.36 -6.20 -10.19
N ALA A 3 -41.71 -5.14 -10.67
CA ALA A 3 -40.60 -4.46 -10.01
C ALA A 3 -41.03 -2.99 -9.86
N PRO A 4 -40.33 -2.09 -9.15
CA PRO A 4 -39.24 -2.22 -8.17
C PRO A 4 -39.54 -1.43 -6.87
N THR A 5 -38.65 -1.40 -5.86
CA THR A 5 -38.33 -0.16 -5.09
C THR A 5 -37.00 -0.33 -4.34
N PRO A 6 -36.04 0.61 -4.50
CA PRO A 6 -34.77 0.65 -3.78
C PRO A 6 -34.87 1.39 -2.44
N ALA A 7 -34.19 0.89 -1.41
CA ALA A 7 -33.98 1.63 -0.16
C ALA A 7 -32.68 2.45 -0.27
N ARG A 8 -32.83 3.77 -0.45
CA ARG A 8 -31.78 4.76 -0.12
C ARG A 8 -32.01 5.21 1.32
N SER A 9 -30.97 5.26 2.14
CA SER A 9 -31.00 6.02 3.39
C SER A 9 -29.68 6.75 3.58
N SER A 10 -29.69 8.00 3.11
CA SER A 10 -28.77 9.06 3.50
C SER A 10 -29.02 9.41 4.97
N LEU A 11 -27.98 9.40 5.80
CA LEU A 11 -28.01 10.08 7.09
C LEU A 11 -26.72 10.87 7.24
N ASP A 12 -26.76 12.05 6.64
CA ASP A 12 -26.00 13.21 7.08
C ASP A 12 -26.17 13.39 8.59
N ARG A 13 -25.05 13.49 9.30
CA ARG A 13 -25.03 14.01 10.67
C ARG A 13 -23.97 15.10 10.76
N SER A 14 -24.32 16.26 10.21
CA SER A 14 -23.85 17.54 10.72
C SER A 14 -24.66 17.88 11.97
N LEU A 15 -24.01 18.14 13.10
CA LEU A 15 -24.63 18.85 14.21
C LEU A 15 -23.63 19.82 14.81
N ALA A 16 -24.05 21.09 14.76
CA ALA A 16 -23.31 22.28 15.09
C ALA A 16 -23.30 22.58 16.60
N LEU A 17 -22.39 23.50 16.92
CA LEU A 17 -22.21 24.31 18.14
C LEU A 17 -23.38 24.46 19.12
N ALA A 18 -23.03 24.47 20.42
CA ALA A 18 -23.54 25.39 21.43
C ALA A 18 -22.48 25.53 22.54
N LEU A 19 -21.76 26.66 22.70
CA LEU A 19 -22.07 27.76 23.65
C LEU A 19 -22.89 27.28 24.86
N SER A 20 -22.46 27.38 26.11
CA SER A 20 -22.01 28.60 26.78
C SER A 20 -21.86 28.34 28.29
N LEU A 21 -21.31 29.36 28.98
CA LEU A 21 -21.62 29.82 30.34
C LEU A 21 -20.51 29.66 31.40
N SER A 22 -19.76 30.75 31.52
CA SER A 22 -18.87 31.10 32.62
C SER A 22 -19.64 31.29 33.94
N LEU A 23 -19.08 30.78 35.04
CA LEU A 23 -19.43 31.19 36.41
C LEU A 23 -18.15 31.63 37.14
N ALA A 24 -18.28 32.69 37.94
CA ALA A 24 -17.20 33.50 38.47
C ALA A 24 -16.87 33.23 39.95
N LEU A 25 -15.59 33.47 40.30
CA LEU A 25 -14.98 33.94 41.58
C LEU A 25 -15.04 33.02 42.83
N PRO A 26 -13.94 32.90 43.63
CA PRO A 26 -13.42 34.04 44.39
C PRO A 26 -11.90 34.27 44.39
N THR A 27 -11.55 35.53 44.66
CA THR A 27 -10.21 36.07 44.94
C THR A 27 -9.65 35.56 46.26
N GLY A 28 -8.64 34.69 46.18
CA GLY A 28 -7.74 34.34 47.28
C GLY A 28 -6.32 34.78 46.95
N LEU A 29 -5.82 35.83 47.59
CA LEU A 29 -4.42 36.24 47.54
C LEU A 29 -3.59 35.29 48.40
N CYS A 30 -3.11 34.19 47.82
CA CYS A 30 -2.06 33.38 48.39
C CYS A 30 -0.74 33.77 47.72
N VAL A 31 0.11 34.49 48.44
CA VAL A 31 1.48 34.81 47.99
C VAL A 31 2.32 33.54 48.19
N CYS A 32 2.36 32.69 47.16
CA CYS A 32 3.34 31.62 47.06
C CYS A 32 4.64 32.20 46.48
N PRO A 33 5.82 31.84 47.00
CA PRO A 33 7.09 32.18 46.37
C PRO A 33 7.10 31.59 44.95
N PRO A 34 7.66 32.28 43.94
CA PRO A 34 7.81 31.74 42.61
C PRO A 34 8.82 30.59 42.68
N THR A 35 8.30 29.36 42.75
CA THR A 35 9.10 28.18 42.47
C THR A 35 9.58 28.33 41.03
N ALA A 36 10.87 28.57 40.85
CA ALA A 36 11.49 28.61 39.54
C ALA A 36 11.29 27.23 38.89
N GLN A 37 10.24 27.12 38.07
CA GLN A 37 10.01 25.98 37.23
C GLN A 37 11.10 26.06 36.17
N ALA A 38 12.20 25.35 36.41
CA ALA A 38 13.18 25.05 35.40
C ALA A 38 12.40 24.40 34.26
N ALA A 39 12.14 25.16 33.21
CA ALA A 39 11.58 24.63 31.99
C ALA A 39 12.55 23.55 31.53
N TRP A 40 12.14 22.29 31.70
CA TRP A 40 12.81 21.17 31.10
C TRP A 40 12.64 21.37 29.60
N ALA A 41 13.59 22.06 28.98
CA ALA A 41 13.67 22.11 27.54
C ALA A 41 13.77 20.65 27.09
N PRO A 42 12.85 20.15 26.25
CA PRO A 42 12.99 18.81 25.70
C PRO A 42 14.37 18.74 25.04
N ALA A 43 15.14 17.72 25.42
CA ALA A 43 16.38 17.44 24.73
C ALA A 43 16.07 17.33 23.22
N PRO A 44 16.90 17.90 22.34
CA PRO A 44 16.67 17.78 20.91
C PRO A 44 16.55 16.30 20.55
N GLU A 45 15.42 15.91 19.95
CA GLU A 45 15.29 14.56 19.44
C GLU A 45 16.40 14.30 18.40
N PRO A 46 16.97 13.09 18.35
CA PRO A 46 17.96 12.76 17.34
C PRO A 46 17.37 13.08 15.97
N ALA A 47 18.10 13.85 15.16
CA ALA A 47 17.66 14.10 13.79
C ALA A 47 17.48 12.76 13.06
N GLU A 48 16.31 12.54 12.44
CA GLU A 48 16.07 11.38 11.58
C GLU A 48 17.17 11.35 10.49
N ASP A 49 17.63 10.14 10.16
CA ASP A 49 18.60 9.94 9.08
C ASP A 49 18.01 10.52 7.77
N PRO A 50 18.69 11.46 7.08
CA PRO A 50 18.22 12.03 5.83
C PRO A 50 17.80 11.00 4.77
N ALA A 51 18.41 9.80 4.78
CA ALA A 51 18.04 8.71 3.89
C ALA A 51 16.66 8.12 4.21
N VAL A 52 16.30 8.03 5.49
CA VAL A 52 14.97 7.58 5.95
C VAL A 52 13.90 8.61 5.59
N ASP A 53 14.21 9.91 5.71
CA ASP A 53 13.32 10.99 5.30
C ASP A 53 13.06 10.98 3.78
N GLU A 54 14.09 10.76 2.97
CA GLU A 54 13.96 10.63 1.52
C GLU A 54 13.14 9.39 1.15
N ALA A 55 13.40 8.25 1.80
CA ALA A 55 12.62 7.03 1.62
C ALA A 55 11.12 7.23 1.95
N ARG A 56 10.81 8.00 3.02
CA ARG A 56 9.43 8.31 3.41
C ARG A 56 8.71 9.15 2.37
N LYS A 57 9.36 10.17 1.81
CA LYS A 57 8.78 10.99 0.73
C LYS A 57 8.46 10.16 -0.51
N LEU A 58 9.40 9.30 -0.93
CA LEU A 58 9.20 8.37 -2.04
C LEU A 58 8.06 7.38 -1.75
N TYR A 59 7.97 6.88 -0.51
CA TYR A 59 6.88 6.01 -0.08
C TYR A 59 5.52 6.69 -0.19
N ASP A 60 5.41 7.92 0.31
CA ASP A 60 4.16 8.69 0.31
C ASP A 60 3.71 9.03 -1.12
N GLU A 61 4.65 9.39 -2.00
CA GLU A 61 4.35 9.60 -3.41
C GLU A 61 3.92 8.28 -4.09
N GLY A 62 4.62 7.18 -3.82
CA GLY A 62 4.25 5.85 -4.33
C GLY A 62 2.87 5.41 -3.85
N LYS A 63 2.50 5.74 -2.61
CA LYS A 63 1.16 5.51 -2.08
C LYS A 63 0.13 6.34 -2.83
N ALA A 64 0.39 7.60 -3.13
CA ALA A 64 -0.50 8.42 -3.93
C ALA A 64 -0.72 7.82 -5.33
N ARG A 65 0.35 7.30 -5.97
CA ARG A 65 0.24 6.58 -7.26
C ARG A 65 -0.64 5.34 -7.12
N PHE A 66 -0.38 4.50 -6.12
CA PHE A 66 -1.17 3.30 -5.83
C PHE A 66 -2.65 3.62 -5.64
N ASP A 67 -2.96 4.64 -4.83
CA ASP A 67 -4.35 5.08 -4.54
C ASP A 67 -5.08 5.60 -5.80
N THR A 68 -4.32 5.99 -6.83
CA THR A 68 -4.85 6.45 -8.13
C THR A 68 -4.75 5.39 -9.24
N PHE A 69 -4.55 4.12 -8.88
CA PHE A 69 -4.42 2.97 -9.80
C PHE A 69 -3.19 3.01 -10.72
N ASP A 70 -2.24 3.92 -10.48
CA ASP A 70 -0.92 3.94 -11.13
C ASP A 70 0.02 2.98 -10.38
N TYR A 71 -0.24 1.69 -10.55
CA TYR A 71 0.47 0.64 -9.82
C TYR A 71 1.93 0.50 -10.25
N GLU A 72 2.24 0.72 -11.53
CA GLU A 72 3.63 0.75 -12.01
C GLU A 72 4.40 1.93 -11.42
N GLY A 73 3.80 3.12 -11.39
CA GLY A 73 4.40 4.29 -10.74
C GLY A 73 4.65 4.04 -9.24
N ALA A 74 3.72 3.36 -8.56
CA ALA A 74 3.90 2.95 -7.17
C ALA A 74 5.08 1.98 -7.00
N VAL A 75 5.18 0.94 -7.84
CA VAL A 75 6.31 -0.01 -7.84
C VAL A 75 7.64 0.73 -7.99
N GLN A 76 7.72 1.67 -8.93
CA GLN A 76 8.96 2.43 -9.18
C GLN A 76 9.36 3.28 -7.96
N LEU A 77 8.41 4.00 -7.36
CA LEU A 77 8.68 4.87 -6.22
C LEU A 77 9.02 4.07 -4.96
N TRP A 78 8.31 2.99 -4.69
CA TRP A 78 8.59 2.11 -3.54
C TRP A 78 9.91 1.34 -3.71
N THR A 79 10.29 0.99 -4.93
CA THR A 79 11.62 0.41 -5.19
C THR A 79 12.74 1.42 -4.92
N GLN A 80 12.55 2.68 -5.31
CA GLN A 80 13.49 3.75 -4.98
C GLN A 80 13.55 3.99 -3.46
N ALA A 81 12.40 4.01 -2.78
CA ALA A 81 12.34 4.13 -1.32
C ALA A 81 13.10 2.98 -0.64
N TYR A 82 12.89 1.74 -1.08
CA TYR A 82 13.62 0.56 -0.59
C TYR A 82 15.14 0.73 -0.71
N ALA A 83 15.62 1.23 -1.85
CA ALA A 83 17.05 1.43 -2.10
C ALA A 83 17.69 2.51 -1.22
N LYS A 84 16.90 3.43 -0.66
CA LYS A 84 17.36 4.49 0.25
C LYS A 84 17.45 4.01 1.71
N LEU A 85 16.68 2.99 2.08
CA LEU A 85 16.64 2.53 3.47
C LEU A 85 17.96 1.85 3.87
N PRO A 86 18.53 2.22 5.02
CA PRO A 86 19.74 1.58 5.54
C PRO A 86 19.46 0.11 5.89
N GLU A 87 20.52 -0.70 6.00
CA GLU A 87 20.38 -2.14 6.27
C GLU A 87 19.78 -2.45 7.65
N ASP A 88 20.03 -1.59 8.64
CA ASP A 88 19.48 -1.71 9.99
C ASP A 88 17.98 -1.36 10.05
N ALA A 89 17.42 -0.72 9.03
CA ALA A 89 15.98 -0.54 8.82
C ALA A 89 15.30 -1.79 8.22
N ALA A 90 15.80 -2.99 8.53
CA ALA A 90 15.39 -4.24 7.90
C ALA A 90 13.88 -4.53 7.99
N GLY A 91 13.23 -4.15 9.10
CA GLY A 91 11.77 -4.26 9.25
C GLY A 91 11.02 -3.41 8.23
N ILE A 92 11.41 -2.15 8.06
CA ILE A 92 10.81 -1.21 7.09
C ILE A 92 11.07 -1.70 5.67
N ARG A 93 12.30 -2.15 5.39
CA ARG A 93 12.68 -2.74 4.10
C ARG A 93 11.80 -3.94 3.76
N ASN A 94 11.54 -4.83 4.72
CA ASN A 94 10.71 -6.00 4.50
C ASN A 94 9.23 -5.62 4.25
N SER A 95 8.70 -4.64 5.00
CA SER A 95 7.36 -4.10 4.72
C SER A 95 7.26 -3.46 3.33
N MET A 96 8.32 -2.81 2.85
CA MET A 96 8.37 -2.24 1.50
C MET A 96 8.27 -3.32 0.42
N VAL A 97 8.97 -4.46 0.58
CA VAL A 97 8.90 -5.61 -0.33
C VAL A 97 7.46 -6.12 -0.46
N TYR A 98 6.73 -6.23 0.66
CA TYR A 98 5.33 -6.66 0.67
C TYR A 98 4.41 -5.67 -0.09
N ASN A 99 4.65 -4.37 0.07
CA ASN A 99 3.90 -3.33 -0.65
C ASN A 99 4.17 -3.41 -2.17
N ILE A 100 5.42 -3.56 -2.57
CA ILE A 100 5.79 -3.72 -3.99
C ILE A 100 5.11 -4.96 -4.57
N ALA A 101 5.12 -6.11 -3.88
CA ALA A 101 4.41 -7.30 -4.33
C ALA A 101 2.90 -7.05 -4.52
N THR A 102 2.30 -6.24 -3.63
CA THR A 102 0.89 -5.85 -3.73
C THR A 102 0.60 -4.95 -4.93
N ALA A 103 1.46 -3.97 -5.21
CA ALA A 103 1.32 -3.15 -6.41
C ALA A 103 1.48 -3.99 -7.69
N GLN A 104 2.40 -4.96 -7.71
CA GLN A 104 2.55 -5.89 -8.83
C GLN A 104 1.28 -6.69 -9.09
N GLU A 105 0.67 -7.29 -8.05
CA GLU A 105 -0.61 -8.00 -8.24
C GLU A 105 -1.73 -7.13 -8.80
N LYS A 106 -1.75 -5.85 -8.40
CA LYS A 106 -2.72 -4.88 -8.88
C LYS A 106 -2.43 -4.41 -10.31
N ALA A 107 -1.16 -4.32 -10.72
CA ALA A 107 -0.80 -4.05 -12.11
C ALA A 107 -1.32 -5.16 -13.03
N PHE A 108 -1.13 -6.43 -12.66
CA PHE A 108 -1.72 -7.56 -13.40
C PHE A 108 -3.25 -7.46 -13.54
N GLU A 109 -3.96 -7.01 -12.49
CA GLU A 109 -5.41 -6.82 -12.58
C GLU A 109 -5.82 -5.79 -13.66
N LEU A 110 -4.91 -4.88 -14.05
CA LEU A 110 -5.16 -3.83 -15.02
C LEU A 110 -4.79 -4.24 -16.47
N ASP A 111 -3.63 -4.86 -16.67
CA ASP A 111 -3.08 -5.16 -18.00
C ASP A 111 -2.97 -6.66 -18.34
N SER A 112 -3.18 -7.53 -17.36
CA SER A 112 -3.02 -8.99 -17.47
C SER A 112 -1.62 -9.46 -17.86
N ASP A 113 -0.56 -8.65 -17.67
CA ASP A 113 0.82 -9.08 -17.89
C ASP A 113 1.27 -10.02 -16.75
N VAL A 114 1.38 -11.31 -17.07
CA VAL A 114 1.78 -12.37 -16.13
C VAL A 114 3.13 -12.12 -15.46
N GLN A 115 4.01 -11.27 -16.04
CA GLN A 115 5.28 -10.89 -15.41
C GLN A 115 5.06 -10.23 -14.05
N HIS A 116 4.01 -9.44 -13.89
CA HIS A 116 3.66 -8.82 -12.62
C HIS A 116 3.39 -9.88 -11.54
N LEU A 117 2.66 -10.95 -11.87
CA LEU A 117 2.40 -12.04 -10.91
C LEU A 117 3.66 -12.81 -10.55
N ARG A 118 4.54 -13.08 -11.53
CA ARG A 118 5.83 -13.75 -11.28
C ARG A 118 6.71 -12.90 -10.36
N GLN A 119 6.77 -11.60 -10.58
CA GLN A 119 7.50 -10.66 -9.72
C GLN A 119 6.90 -10.60 -8.31
N ALA A 120 5.57 -10.52 -8.18
CA ALA A 120 4.90 -10.57 -6.88
C ALA A 120 5.22 -11.85 -6.09
N GLN A 121 5.23 -13.01 -6.77
CA GLN A 121 5.58 -14.29 -6.15
C GLN A 121 6.99 -14.26 -5.57
N MET A 122 7.98 -13.85 -6.36
CA MET A 122 9.38 -13.77 -5.92
C MET A 122 9.57 -12.79 -4.75
N LEU A 123 8.87 -11.65 -4.76
CA LEU A 123 8.91 -10.66 -3.69
C LEU A 123 8.31 -11.23 -2.39
N LEU A 124 7.21 -11.96 -2.45
CA LEU A 124 6.60 -12.58 -1.27
C LEU A 124 7.44 -13.73 -0.71
N GLU A 125 8.11 -14.51 -1.57
CA GLU A 125 9.08 -15.53 -1.13
C GLU A 125 10.22 -14.86 -0.34
N SER A 126 10.80 -13.78 -0.88
CA SER A 126 11.82 -13.00 -0.16
C SER A 126 11.28 -12.35 1.13
N TYR A 127 10.04 -11.86 1.13
CA TYR A 127 9.40 -11.29 2.31
C TYR A 127 9.34 -12.30 3.46
N ILE A 128 8.91 -13.54 3.17
CA ILE A 128 8.81 -14.61 4.16
C ILE A 128 10.18 -14.96 4.73
N ASP A 129 11.18 -15.12 3.87
CA ASP A 129 12.54 -15.49 4.29
C ASP A 129 13.13 -14.42 5.22
N ASN A 130 13.00 -13.16 4.85
CA ASN A 130 13.45 -12.03 5.67
C ASN A 130 12.62 -11.90 6.95
N PHE A 131 11.30 -12.09 6.89
CA PHE A 131 10.42 -12.01 8.06
C PHE A 131 10.78 -13.06 9.11
N LYS A 132 11.05 -14.31 8.67
CA LYS A 132 11.50 -15.42 9.54
C LYS A 132 12.86 -15.13 10.18
N ALA A 133 13.73 -14.36 9.51
CA ALA A 133 15.01 -13.94 10.07
C ALA A 133 14.88 -12.79 11.09
N LEU A 134 13.92 -11.88 10.87
CA LEU A 134 13.73 -10.69 11.70
C LEU A 134 12.95 -10.94 12.99
N TYR A 135 11.99 -11.87 12.96
CA TYR A 135 11.05 -12.04 14.05
C TYR A 135 11.10 -13.44 14.66
N PRO A 136 11.05 -13.58 15.99
CA PRO A 136 11.04 -14.88 16.63
C PRO A 136 9.77 -15.65 16.27
N ARG A 137 9.91 -16.97 16.10
CA ARG A 137 8.77 -17.83 15.81
C ARG A 137 7.83 -17.91 17.00
N ASN A 138 6.61 -17.41 16.82
CA ASN A 138 5.50 -17.46 17.76
C ASN A 138 4.18 -17.56 16.97
N PRO A 139 3.01 -17.70 17.64
CA PRO A 139 1.73 -17.82 16.91
C PRO A 139 1.41 -16.64 15.99
N GLU A 140 1.78 -15.40 16.34
CA GLU A 140 1.53 -14.21 15.54
C GLU A 140 2.41 -14.17 14.30
N THR A 141 3.71 -14.39 14.45
CA THR A 141 4.64 -14.42 13.32
C THR A 141 4.39 -15.61 12.40
N LYS A 142 3.92 -16.74 12.95
CA LYS A 142 3.41 -17.84 12.14
C LYS A 142 2.20 -17.42 11.32
N ALA A 143 1.22 -16.73 11.91
CA ALA A 143 0.03 -16.30 11.18
C ALA A 143 0.38 -15.35 10.01
N GLU A 144 1.36 -14.45 10.18
CA GLU A 144 1.83 -13.58 9.09
C GLU A 144 2.53 -14.35 7.97
N VAL A 145 3.35 -15.35 8.33
CA VAL A 145 3.96 -16.26 7.35
C VAL A 145 2.90 -17.06 6.60
N ASP A 146 1.94 -17.66 7.31
CA ASP A 146 0.87 -18.47 6.70
C ASP A 146 0.06 -17.64 5.69
N LYS A 147 -0.30 -16.39 6.02
CA LYS A 147 -0.98 -15.48 5.08
C LYS A 147 -0.17 -15.23 3.80
N ALA A 148 1.15 -15.04 3.93
CA ALA A 148 2.00 -14.81 2.77
C ALA A 148 2.19 -16.09 1.93
N GLU A 149 2.26 -17.26 2.57
CA GLU A 149 2.32 -18.57 1.91
C GLU A 149 1.02 -18.87 1.14
N ASP A 150 -0.14 -18.58 1.73
CA ASP A 150 -1.45 -18.70 1.05
C ASP A 150 -1.54 -17.78 -0.18
N ARG A 151 -1.02 -16.56 -0.04
CA ARG A 151 -0.98 -15.58 -1.14
C ARG A 151 -0.06 -16.05 -2.27
N ILE A 152 1.11 -16.62 -1.96
CA ILE A 152 2.00 -17.25 -2.95
C ILE A 152 1.32 -18.43 -3.65
N ALA A 153 0.57 -19.27 -2.93
CA ALA A 153 -0.17 -20.38 -3.53
C ALA A 153 -1.20 -19.86 -4.55
N SER A 154 -1.97 -18.83 -4.18
CA SER A 154 -2.91 -18.17 -5.10
C SER A 154 -2.22 -17.57 -6.34
N LEU A 155 -1.03 -16.97 -6.17
CA LEU A 155 -0.26 -16.44 -7.30
C LEU A 155 0.18 -17.54 -8.26
N LYS A 156 0.64 -18.68 -7.75
CA LYS A 156 1.04 -19.83 -8.58
C LYS A 156 -0.11 -20.35 -9.43
N GLU A 157 -1.32 -20.42 -8.86
CA GLU A 157 -2.52 -20.79 -9.60
C GLU A 157 -2.85 -19.77 -10.70
N ARG A 158 -2.87 -18.47 -10.37
CA ARG A 158 -3.15 -17.38 -11.32
C ARG A 158 -2.14 -17.34 -12.47
N ILE A 159 -0.85 -17.55 -12.18
CA ILE A 159 0.22 -17.64 -13.19
C ILE A 159 -0.05 -18.80 -14.14
N ALA A 160 -0.31 -20.00 -13.59
CA ALA A 160 -0.57 -21.18 -14.41
C ALA A 160 -1.81 -21.02 -15.30
N ASP A 161 -2.85 -20.33 -14.83
CA ASP A 161 -4.05 -20.07 -15.62
C ASP A 161 -3.85 -18.99 -16.69
N ALA A 162 -3.12 -17.92 -16.37
CA ALA A 162 -2.75 -16.88 -17.35
C ALA A 162 -1.91 -17.47 -18.49
N GLU A 163 -0.94 -18.33 -18.17
CA GLU A 163 -0.08 -19.00 -19.16
C GLU A 163 -0.88 -19.93 -20.09
N LYS A 164 -1.87 -20.66 -19.58
CA LYS A 164 -2.77 -21.47 -20.44
C LYS A 164 -3.60 -20.58 -21.38
N GLY A 165 -4.05 -19.42 -20.90
CA GLY A 165 -4.83 -18.45 -21.68
C GLY A 165 -4.05 -17.86 -22.87
N ASP A 166 -2.76 -17.58 -22.66
CA ASP A 166 -1.85 -16.99 -23.66
C ASP A 166 -1.48 -17.97 -24.79
N THR A 167 -1.55 -19.28 -24.54
CA THR A 167 -1.30 -20.31 -25.57
C THR A 167 -2.44 -20.51 -26.58
N ARG A 168 -3.53 -19.73 -26.51
CA ARG A 168 -4.63 -19.84 -27.48
C ARG A 168 -4.13 -19.34 -28.84
N PRO A 169 -4.25 -20.15 -29.92
CA PRO A 169 -3.78 -19.72 -31.24
C PRO A 169 -4.47 -18.41 -31.64
N PRO A 170 -3.74 -17.47 -32.27
CA PRO A 170 -4.32 -16.20 -32.71
C PRO A 170 -5.56 -16.49 -33.56
N PRO A 171 -6.61 -15.64 -33.47
CA PRO A 171 -7.76 -15.79 -34.35
C PRO A 171 -7.27 -15.87 -35.80
N PRO A 172 -7.86 -16.74 -36.64
CA PRO A 172 -7.47 -16.83 -38.04
C PRO A 172 -7.49 -15.41 -38.60
N VAL A 173 -6.36 -14.95 -39.13
CA VAL A 173 -6.26 -13.67 -39.82
C VAL A 173 -7.38 -13.68 -40.85
N ALA A 174 -8.40 -12.84 -40.64
CA ALA A 174 -9.48 -12.70 -41.60
C ALA A 174 -8.81 -12.33 -42.91
N GLY A 175 -8.85 -13.27 -43.86
CA GLY A 175 -8.02 -13.25 -45.05
C GLY A 175 -8.04 -11.89 -45.70
N GLU A 176 -6.88 -11.48 -46.20
CA GLU A 176 -6.73 -10.38 -47.15
C GLU A 176 -7.93 -10.36 -48.08
N ILE A 177 -8.80 -9.38 -47.88
CA ILE A 177 -9.91 -9.12 -48.78
C ILE A 177 -9.23 -8.52 -50.01
N GLY A 178 -8.79 -9.41 -50.90
CA GLY A 178 -8.19 -9.05 -52.18
C GLY A 178 -9.18 -8.20 -52.95
N TRP A 179 -9.02 -6.88 -52.87
CA TRP A 179 -9.58 -5.94 -53.82
C TRP A 179 -8.78 -6.10 -55.12
N THR A 180 -9.08 -7.15 -55.88
CA THR A 180 -8.71 -7.19 -57.30
C THR A 180 -9.52 -6.10 -57.98
N SER A 181 -8.89 -4.94 -58.17
CA SER A 181 -9.42 -3.88 -59.03
C SER A 181 -9.25 -4.31 -60.47
N ASP A 182 -10.20 -5.12 -60.96
CA ASP A 182 -10.48 -5.21 -62.38
C ASP A 182 -11.50 -4.12 -62.71
N VAL A 183 -11.01 -3.02 -63.29
CA VAL A 183 -11.83 -2.08 -64.04
C VAL A 183 -11.25 -1.99 -65.45
N ALA A 184 -12.16 -2.14 -66.41
CA ALA A 184 -12.00 -2.34 -67.84
C ALA A 184 -11.13 -1.32 -68.59
#